data_AF-E6UFS9-F1
#
_entry.id   AF-E6UFS9-F1
#
_cell.length_a   1.000
_cell.length_b   1.000
_cell.length_c   1.000
_cell.angle_alpha   90.00
_cell.angle_beta   90.00
_cell.angle_gamma   90.00
#
_symmetry.space_group_name_H-M   'P 1'
#
loop_
_entity.id
_entity.type
_entity.pdbx_description
1 polymer ?
#
loop_
_entity_poly.entity_id
_entity_poly.type
_entity_poly.pdbx_seq_one_letter_code
_entity_poly.pdbx_strand_id
1 'polypeptide(L)'
;MRTFFSRRIALLKVIAVIVGILMIVFSMGDAVKIWKKDFGKIYEMGRTDYSEDELITGKIEYVFGTVATLESTQTVYGIPVKKQLTPYYLCFVTPDKGDEYFVIVHATDKDTIKTMDSLTIHTNFVFDHPDQKVTSNTDPVYLEVKARPVPEEVMSYTMEYMKTLELSENDIKKMFADYMLEEQDFSTAKFLPLIGLVIALIPILMFIVSKKRAKSFKNSRTHYVNQGPDEYYNTPPSNTGGEPMRRYSAQAYEAHTYPGGYNSGDNASQGQETNAEMDSIDTSNLKL
;
A
#
# COMPACT_ATOMS: atom_id res chain seq x y z
N MET A 1 -27.12 20.14 8.30
CA MET A 1 -25.97 19.82 7.43
C MET A 1 -24.81 19.11 8.15
N ARG A 2 -24.36 19.53 9.35
CA ARG A 2 -23.23 18.88 10.08
C ARG A 2 -23.37 17.36 10.34
N THR A 3 -24.59 16.89 10.63
CA THR A 3 -24.86 15.46 10.90
C THR A 3 -24.74 14.57 9.65
N PHE A 4 -25.14 15.08 8.48
CA PHE A 4 -25.01 14.36 7.20
C PHE A 4 -23.55 14.21 6.77
N PHE A 5 -22.75 15.27 6.90
CA PHE A 5 -21.31 15.21 6.62
C PHE A 5 -20.55 14.30 7.60
N SER A 6 -20.92 14.31 8.88
CA SER A 6 -20.28 13.44 9.88
C SER A 6 -20.50 11.94 9.63
N ARG A 7 -21.68 11.55 9.15
CA ARG A 7 -21.99 10.15 8.80
C ARG A 7 -21.23 9.69 7.55
N ARG A 8 -21.12 10.54 6.53
CA ARG A 8 -20.37 10.23 5.31
C ARG A 8 -18.86 10.07 5.58
N ILE A 9 -18.28 10.92 6.41
CA ILE A 9 -16.88 10.83 6.81
C ILE A 9 -16.62 9.57 7.66
N ALA A 10 -17.55 9.22 8.57
CA ALA A 10 -17.44 7.98 9.34
C ALA A 10 -17.53 6.73 8.44
N LEU A 11 -18.45 6.72 7.47
CA LEU A 11 -18.59 5.65 6.49
C LEU A 11 -17.30 5.48 5.66
N LEU A 12 -16.74 6.58 5.13
CA LEU A 12 -15.50 6.54 4.35
C LEU A 12 -14.32 5.97 5.15
N LYS A 13 -14.22 6.28 6.45
CA LYS A 13 -13.20 5.70 7.33
C LYS A 13 -13.35 4.18 7.49
N VAL A 14 -14.59 3.70 7.64
CA VAL A 14 -14.86 2.26 7.73
C VAL A 14 -14.51 1.56 6.41
N ILE A 15 -14.91 2.14 5.28
CA ILE A 15 -14.57 1.60 3.95
C ILE A 15 -13.05 1.56 3.76
N ALA A 16 -12.32 2.63 4.12
CA ALA A 16 -10.87 2.67 4.03
C ALA A 16 -10.19 1.58 4.87
N VAL A 17 -10.70 1.29 6.08
CA VAL A 17 -10.21 0.18 6.91
C VAL A 17 -10.44 -1.16 6.22
N ILE A 18 -11.65 -1.40 5.69
CA ILE A 18 -11.98 -2.66 5.00
C ILE A 18 -11.06 -2.85 3.79
N VAL A 19 -10.92 -1.83 2.94
CA VAL A 19 -10.05 -1.88 1.76
C VAL A 19 -8.60 -2.11 2.15
N GLY A 20 -8.10 -1.44 3.19
CA GLY A 20 -6.74 -1.65 3.69
C GLY A 20 -6.50 -3.07 4.19
N ILE A 21 -7.45 -3.64 4.94
CA ILE A 21 -7.36 -5.03 5.41
C ILE A 21 -7.39 -6.02 4.23
N LEU A 22 -8.29 -5.83 3.26
CA LEU A 22 -8.35 -6.69 2.07
C LEU A 22 -7.05 -6.63 1.28
N MET A 23 -6.48 -5.44 1.07
CA MET A 23 -5.18 -5.29 0.43
C MET A 23 -4.09 -6.09 1.15
N ILE A 24 -4.04 -6.03 2.48
CA ILE A 24 -3.08 -6.82 3.27
C ILE A 24 -3.32 -8.31 3.05
N VAL A 25 -4.55 -8.81 3.23
CA VAL A 25 -4.86 -10.24 3.16
C VAL A 25 -4.53 -10.83 1.79
N PHE A 26 -4.88 -10.13 0.71
CA PHE A 26 -4.62 -10.63 -0.66
C PHE A 26 -3.16 -10.52 -1.09
N SER A 27 -2.40 -9.56 -0.56
CA SER A 27 -1.00 -9.35 -0.99
C SER A 27 0.06 -9.91 -0.04
N MET A 28 -0.31 -10.27 1.19
CA MET A 28 0.67 -10.76 2.19
C MET A 28 1.32 -12.06 1.75
N GLY A 29 0.59 -12.97 1.09
CA GLY A 29 1.13 -14.25 0.61
C GLY A 29 2.31 -14.04 -0.35
N ASP A 30 2.07 -13.29 -1.42
CA ASP A 30 3.10 -12.97 -2.42
C ASP A 30 4.22 -12.12 -1.81
N ALA A 31 3.90 -11.11 -1.01
CA ALA A 31 4.91 -10.25 -0.38
C ALA A 31 5.86 -11.00 0.56
N VAL A 32 5.35 -11.98 1.33
CA VAL A 32 6.18 -12.81 2.20
C VAL A 32 7.13 -13.69 1.38
N LYS A 33 6.67 -14.29 0.28
CA LYS A 33 7.52 -15.06 -0.63
C LYS A 33 8.62 -14.18 -1.23
N ILE A 34 8.27 -12.99 -1.71
CA ILE A 34 9.24 -12.01 -2.25
C ILE A 34 10.26 -11.58 -1.19
N TRP A 35 9.83 -11.27 0.04
CA TRP A 35 10.74 -10.86 1.12
C TRP A 35 11.68 -11.99 1.55
N LYS A 36 11.21 -13.23 1.54
CA LYS A 36 12.04 -14.41 1.83
C LYS A 36 12.92 -14.84 0.66
N LYS A 37 12.75 -14.22 -0.52
CA LYS A 37 13.36 -14.65 -1.79
C LYS A 37 13.05 -16.11 -2.11
N ASP A 38 11.86 -16.54 -1.74
CA ASP A 38 11.37 -17.90 -1.95
C ASP A 38 10.74 -17.98 -3.35
N PHE A 39 11.62 -18.02 -4.35
CA PHE A 39 11.27 -18.14 -5.76
C PHE A 39 11.69 -19.52 -6.27
N GLY A 40 10.78 -20.20 -6.95
CA GLY A 40 11.14 -21.35 -7.78
C GLY A 40 12.08 -20.93 -8.91
N LYS A 41 12.94 -21.81 -9.40
CA LYS A 41 13.84 -21.49 -10.50
C LYS A 41 13.41 -22.17 -11.78
N ILE A 42 13.28 -21.42 -12.88
CA ILE A 42 12.82 -21.94 -14.19
C ILE A 42 13.59 -23.21 -14.59
N TYR A 43 14.92 -23.20 -14.47
CA TYR A 43 15.77 -24.33 -14.86
C TYR A 43 15.76 -25.51 -13.87
N GLU A 44 15.26 -25.32 -12.64
CA GLU A 44 15.15 -26.41 -11.66
C GLU A 44 13.77 -27.11 -11.73
N MET A 45 12.85 -26.60 -12.54
CA MET A 45 11.47 -27.07 -12.68
C MET A 45 11.28 -27.83 -13.99
N GLY A 46 10.58 -28.96 -13.93
CA GLY A 46 10.04 -29.62 -15.11
C GLY A 46 8.70 -29.01 -15.56
N ARG A 47 8.24 -29.42 -16.75
CA ARG A 47 7.01 -28.90 -17.37
C ARG A 47 5.74 -29.01 -16.50
N THR A 48 5.68 -29.99 -15.59
CA THR A 48 4.53 -30.26 -14.71
C THR A 48 4.75 -29.80 -13.26
N ASP A 49 5.92 -29.24 -12.94
CA ASP A 49 6.27 -28.89 -11.56
C ASP A 49 5.73 -27.53 -11.13
N TYR A 50 5.21 -26.76 -12.10
CA TYR A 50 4.60 -25.46 -11.85
C TYR A 50 3.28 -25.59 -11.10
N SER A 51 3.12 -24.77 -10.05
CA SER A 51 1.85 -24.62 -9.35
C SER A 51 1.22 -23.25 -9.59
N GLU A 52 -0.11 -23.19 -9.53
CA GLU A 52 -0.83 -21.92 -9.68
C GLU A 52 -0.39 -20.91 -8.61
N ASP A 53 -0.19 -19.66 -9.02
CA ASP A 53 0.27 -18.55 -8.17
C ASP A 53 1.68 -18.73 -7.58
N GLU A 54 2.49 -19.65 -8.12
CA GLU A 54 3.89 -19.80 -7.74
C GLU A 54 4.75 -18.66 -8.28
N LEU A 55 5.66 -18.16 -7.45
CA LEU A 55 6.61 -17.12 -7.86
C LEU A 55 7.88 -17.81 -8.37
N ILE A 56 8.27 -17.47 -9.59
CA ILE A 56 9.35 -18.13 -10.29
C ILE A 56 10.34 -17.07 -10.78
N THR A 57 11.62 -17.38 -10.72
CA THR A 57 12.69 -16.55 -11.25
C THR A 57 13.60 -17.38 -12.14
N GLY A 58 14.20 -16.78 -13.14
CA GLY A 58 15.13 -17.50 -13.98
C GLY A 58 15.58 -16.67 -15.16
N LYS A 59 16.28 -17.33 -16.06
CA LYS A 59 16.64 -16.74 -17.34
C LYS A 59 15.90 -17.48 -18.44
N ILE A 60 15.64 -16.78 -19.53
CA ILE A 60 15.20 -17.37 -20.79
C ILE A 60 16.27 -17.07 -21.82
N GLU A 61 16.81 -18.13 -22.41
CA GLU A 61 17.88 -18.08 -23.41
C GLU A 61 17.33 -18.22 -24.83
N TYR A 62 16.19 -18.90 -25.00
CA TYR A 62 15.61 -19.21 -26.29
C TYR A 62 14.15 -18.76 -26.37
N VAL A 63 13.86 -17.92 -27.35
CA VAL A 63 12.54 -17.36 -27.64
C VAL A 63 12.24 -17.61 -29.12
N PHE A 64 11.20 -18.37 -29.45
CA PHE A 64 10.82 -18.65 -30.85
C PHE A 64 10.04 -17.50 -31.49
N GLY A 65 9.29 -16.74 -30.67
CA GLY A 65 8.58 -15.55 -31.11
C GLY A 65 7.23 -15.39 -30.42
N THR A 66 6.45 -14.42 -30.91
CA THR A 66 5.15 -14.07 -30.35
C THR A 66 4.05 -14.94 -30.94
N VAL A 67 3.30 -15.63 -30.09
CA VAL A 67 2.16 -16.49 -30.49
C VAL A 67 0.81 -15.76 -30.40
N ALA A 68 0.70 -14.79 -29.49
CA ALA A 68 -0.50 -13.98 -29.31
C ALA A 68 -0.13 -12.61 -28.74
N THR A 69 -1.02 -11.62 -28.86
CA THR A 69 -0.83 -10.30 -28.23
C THR A 69 -2.12 -9.88 -27.57
N LEU A 70 -2.05 -9.54 -26.27
CA LEU A 70 -3.17 -8.98 -25.54
C LEU A 70 -3.22 -7.46 -25.76
N GLU A 71 -4.34 -6.96 -26.28
CA GLU A 71 -4.61 -5.53 -26.39
C GLU A 71 -5.42 -5.03 -25.19
N SER A 72 -4.77 -4.29 -24.30
CA SER A 72 -5.43 -3.60 -23.19
C SER A 72 -5.66 -2.14 -23.56
N THR A 73 -6.92 -1.71 -23.54
CA THR A 73 -7.30 -0.31 -23.79
C THR A 73 -7.78 0.35 -22.49
N GLN A 74 -7.02 1.33 -22.01
CA GLN A 74 -7.44 2.17 -20.89
C GLN A 74 -8.40 3.24 -21.41
N THR A 75 -9.63 3.23 -20.91
CA THR A 75 -10.63 4.26 -21.19
C THR A 75 -10.76 5.23 -20.03
N VAL A 76 -10.86 6.52 -20.34
CA VAL A 76 -11.19 7.58 -19.36
C VAL A 76 -12.44 8.28 -19.88
N TYR A 77 -13.51 8.26 -19.09
CA TYR A 77 -14.85 8.73 -19.51
C TYR A 77 -15.36 8.08 -20.81
N GLY A 78 -15.04 6.81 -21.04
CA GLY A 78 -15.45 6.07 -22.25
C GLY A 78 -14.61 6.38 -23.50
N ILE A 79 -13.64 7.29 -23.41
CA ILE A 79 -12.71 7.58 -24.51
C ILE A 79 -11.44 6.75 -24.30
N PRO A 80 -10.99 5.98 -25.30
CA PRO A 80 -9.72 5.25 -25.21
C PRO A 80 -8.55 6.24 -25.18
N VAL A 81 -7.79 6.26 -24.08
CA VAL A 81 -6.67 7.19 -23.87
C VAL A 81 -5.32 6.51 -24.05
N LYS A 82 -5.24 5.21 -23.74
CA LYS A 82 -4.00 4.46 -23.85
C LYS A 82 -4.29 3.05 -24.36
N LYS A 83 -3.57 2.63 -25.40
CA LYS A 83 -3.50 1.23 -25.83
C LYS A 83 -2.16 0.66 -25.37
N GLN A 84 -2.20 -0.52 -24.78
CA GLN A 84 -1.03 -1.29 -24.39
C GLN A 84 -1.16 -2.66 -25.02
N LEU A 85 -0.16 -3.05 -25.79
CA LEU A 85 -0.03 -4.37 -26.40
C LEU A 85 0.98 -5.15 -25.56
N THR A 86 0.58 -6.28 -25.00
CA THR A 86 1.45 -7.17 -24.24
C THR A 86 1.51 -8.54 -24.91
N PRO A 87 2.67 -8.95 -25.46
CA PRO A 87 2.83 -10.19 -26.19
C PRO A 87 2.91 -11.42 -25.28
N TYR A 88 2.45 -12.56 -25.81
CA TYR A 88 2.72 -13.90 -25.32
C TYR A 88 3.80 -14.51 -26.19
N TYR A 89 4.96 -14.81 -25.60
CA TYR A 89 6.09 -15.43 -26.28
C TYR A 89 6.12 -16.93 -26.06
N LEU A 90 6.49 -17.66 -27.10
CA LEU A 90 6.86 -19.06 -27.02
C LEU A 90 8.35 -19.16 -26.68
N CYS A 91 8.67 -19.70 -25.51
CA CYS A 91 10.03 -19.85 -25.03
C CYS A 91 10.37 -21.34 -24.88
N PHE A 92 11.64 -21.67 -25.07
CA PHE A 92 12.15 -23.02 -24.91
C PHE A 92 13.09 -23.09 -23.71
N VAL A 93 12.87 -24.10 -22.88
CA VAL A 93 13.57 -24.28 -21.61
C VAL A 93 14.27 -25.62 -21.62
N THR A 94 15.56 -25.57 -21.34
CA THR A 94 16.46 -26.70 -21.09
C THR A 94 16.68 -26.81 -19.58
N PRO A 95 15.82 -27.54 -18.84
CA PRO A 95 15.97 -27.66 -17.40
C PRO A 95 17.27 -28.41 -17.04
N ASP A 96 17.82 -28.12 -15.86
CA ASP A 96 19.00 -28.82 -15.31
C ASP A 96 18.74 -30.33 -15.14
N LYS A 97 17.46 -30.69 -14.95
CA LYS A 97 16.98 -32.06 -14.82
C LYS A 97 15.63 -32.21 -15.50
N GLY A 98 15.51 -33.22 -16.35
CA GLY A 98 14.27 -33.57 -17.05
C GLY A 98 14.36 -33.35 -18.55
N ASP A 99 13.22 -33.51 -19.21
CA ASP A 99 13.09 -33.30 -20.64
C ASP A 99 12.93 -31.81 -20.95
N GLU A 100 13.44 -31.38 -22.11
CA GLU A 100 13.26 -30.03 -22.63
C GLU A 100 11.78 -29.76 -22.93
N TYR A 101 11.34 -28.52 -22.70
CA TYR A 101 9.94 -28.16 -22.88
C TYR A 101 9.75 -26.71 -23.32
N PHE A 102 8.55 -26.43 -23.82
CA PHE A 102 8.11 -25.10 -24.18
C PHE A 102 7.28 -24.48 -23.06
N VAL A 103 7.48 -23.20 -22.82
CA VAL A 103 6.69 -22.41 -21.87
C VAL A 103 6.23 -21.13 -22.55
N ILE A 104 5.01 -20.70 -22.23
CA ILE A 104 4.48 -19.43 -22.70
C ILE A 104 4.84 -18.36 -21.66
N VAL A 105 5.48 -17.28 -22.10
CA VAL A 105 5.78 -16.12 -21.25
C VAL A 105 4.95 -14.92 -21.68
N HIS A 106 4.16 -14.38 -20.76
CA HIS A 106 3.42 -13.14 -20.96
C HIS A 106 4.25 -11.97 -20.44
N ALA A 107 4.88 -11.24 -21.38
CA ALA A 107 5.71 -10.09 -21.05
C ALA A 107 4.86 -8.82 -20.98
N THR A 108 4.98 -8.08 -19.88
CA THR A 108 4.21 -6.87 -19.62
C THR A 108 5.10 -5.62 -19.55
N ASP A 109 6.38 -5.79 -19.23
CA ASP A 109 7.37 -4.72 -19.21
C ASP A 109 7.99 -4.47 -20.60
N LYS A 110 8.24 -3.20 -20.91
CA LYS A 110 8.74 -2.79 -22.22
C LYS A 110 10.18 -3.22 -22.47
N ASP A 111 11.03 -3.23 -21.45
CA ASP A 111 12.44 -3.61 -21.58
C ASP A 111 12.55 -5.14 -21.73
N THR A 112 11.70 -5.89 -21.01
CA THR A 112 11.56 -7.34 -21.18
C THR A 112 11.12 -7.69 -22.60
N ILE A 113 10.04 -7.06 -23.11
CA ILE A 113 9.54 -7.24 -24.49
C ILE A 113 10.66 -7.00 -25.51
N LYS A 114 11.38 -5.89 -25.39
CA LYS A 114 12.47 -5.54 -26.31
C LYS A 114 13.59 -6.58 -26.31
N THR A 115 13.91 -7.12 -25.14
CA THR A 115 14.99 -8.11 -24.99
C THR A 115 14.55 -9.46 -25.57
N MET A 116 13.31 -9.88 -25.34
CA MET A 116 12.72 -11.08 -25.95
C MET A 116 12.63 -11.00 -27.48
N ASP A 117 12.22 -9.85 -28.02
CA ASP A 117 12.20 -9.63 -29.47
C ASP A 117 13.60 -9.79 -30.08
N SER A 118 14.63 -9.30 -29.38
CA SER A 118 16.02 -9.44 -29.82
C SER A 118 16.53 -10.89 -29.76
N LEU A 119 16.10 -11.66 -28.76
CA LEU A 119 16.43 -13.08 -28.63
C LEU A 119 15.76 -13.94 -29.70
N THR A 120 14.64 -13.49 -30.28
CA THR A 120 13.93 -14.24 -31.31
C THR A 120 14.80 -14.49 -32.54
N ILE A 121 15.50 -13.45 -33.00
CA ILE A 121 16.42 -13.55 -34.15
C ILE A 121 17.57 -14.51 -33.82
N HIS A 122 18.12 -14.41 -32.62
CA HIS A 122 19.21 -15.28 -32.18
C HIS A 122 18.78 -16.74 -32.10
N THR A 123 17.61 -17.00 -31.52
CA THR A 123 17.05 -18.35 -31.37
C THR A 123 16.86 -19.00 -32.73
N ASN A 124 16.18 -18.32 -33.66
CA ASN A 124 15.99 -18.84 -35.02
C ASN A 124 17.34 -19.15 -35.70
N PHE A 125 18.33 -18.28 -35.54
CA PHE A 125 19.66 -18.51 -36.11
C PHE A 125 20.35 -19.76 -35.54
N VAL A 126 20.28 -19.97 -34.22
CA VAL A 126 20.87 -21.16 -33.55
C VAL A 126 20.21 -22.44 -34.04
N PHE A 127 18.87 -22.45 -34.14
CA PHE A 127 18.13 -23.65 -34.56
C PHE A 127 18.26 -23.93 -36.06
N ASP A 128 18.41 -22.90 -36.90
CA ASP A 128 18.65 -23.06 -38.34
C ASP A 128 20.10 -23.49 -38.66
N HIS A 129 21.05 -23.22 -37.76
CA HIS A 129 22.49 -23.48 -37.97
C HIS A 129 23.13 -24.22 -36.78
N PRO A 130 22.69 -25.46 -36.47
CA PRO A 130 23.13 -26.18 -35.27
C PRO A 130 24.65 -26.45 -35.24
N ASP A 131 25.29 -26.51 -36.41
CA ASP A 131 26.73 -26.78 -36.54
C ASP A 131 27.61 -25.52 -36.41
N GLN A 132 27.01 -24.32 -36.33
CA GLN A 132 27.74 -23.07 -36.21
C GLN A 132 27.83 -22.64 -34.73
N LYS A 133 29.05 -22.36 -34.25
CA LYS A 133 29.23 -21.71 -32.95
C LYS A 133 28.71 -20.28 -33.01
N VAL A 134 27.51 -20.08 -32.50
CA VAL A 134 26.91 -18.75 -32.36
C VAL A 134 27.44 -18.12 -31.08
N THR A 135 28.37 -17.19 -31.20
CA THR A 135 28.67 -16.25 -30.11
C THR A 135 27.64 -15.13 -30.17
N SER A 136 26.55 -15.28 -29.42
CA SER A 136 25.58 -14.21 -29.23
C SER A 136 26.12 -13.16 -28.28
N ASN A 137 25.95 -11.89 -28.63
CA ASN A 137 26.09 -10.77 -27.71
C ASN A 137 24.76 -10.42 -27.00
N THR A 138 23.69 -11.19 -27.26
CA THR A 138 22.40 -10.96 -26.63
C THR A 138 22.36 -11.66 -25.29
N ASP A 139 22.32 -10.87 -24.22
CA ASP A 139 22.17 -11.39 -22.87
C ASP A 139 20.83 -12.12 -22.71
N PRO A 140 20.79 -13.19 -21.92
CA PRO A 140 19.55 -13.88 -21.61
C PRO A 140 18.60 -12.96 -20.82
N VAL A 141 17.29 -13.15 -21.02
CA VAL A 141 16.28 -12.33 -20.34
C VAL A 141 16.11 -12.87 -18.92
N TYR A 142 16.44 -12.04 -17.92
CA TYR A 142 16.15 -12.35 -16.53
C TYR A 142 14.70 -12.01 -16.23
N LEU A 143 13.97 -12.97 -15.69
CA LEU A 143 12.56 -12.86 -15.42
C LEU A 143 12.26 -13.11 -13.95
N GLU A 144 11.39 -12.28 -13.41
CA GLU A 144 10.62 -12.59 -12.23
C GLU A 144 9.16 -12.68 -12.68
N VAL A 145 8.55 -13.86 -12.52
CA VAL A 145 7.24 -14.19 -13.08
C VAL A 145 6.38 -14.93 -12.06
N LYS A 146 5.08 -14.97 -12.34
CA LYS A 146 4.10 -15.75 -11.59
C LYS A 146 3.44 -16.78 -12.49
N ALA A 147 3.37 -18.02 -12.04
CA ALA A 147 2.70 -19.09 -12.78
C ALA A 147 1.18 -18.88 -12.80
N ARG A 148 0.60 -18.96 -14.00
CA ARG A 148 -0.83 -18.74 -14.27
C ARG A 148 -1.34 -19.78 -15.26
N PRO A 149 -2.63 -20.16 -15.17
CA PRO A 149 -3.21 -21.04 -16.18
C PRO A 149 -3.16 -20.36 -17.55
N VAL A 150 -2.82 -21.11 -18.58
CA VAL A 150 -2.80 -20.60 -19.95
C VAL A 150 -4.24 -20.31 -20.41
N PRO A 151 -4.56 -19.10 -20.90
CA PRO A 151 -5.86 -18.84 -21.49
C PRO A 151 -6.12 -19.76 -22.70
N GLU A 152 -7.33 -20.30 -22.81
CA GLU A 152 -7.68 -21.26 -23.88
C GLU A 152 -7.43 -20.69 -25.30
N GLU A 153 -7.70 -19.40 -25.49
CA GLU A 153 -7.45 -18.69 -26.76
C GLU A 153 -5.95 -18.63 -27.08
N VAL A 154 -5.11 -18.30 -26.10
CA VAL A 154 -3.65 -18.24 -26.25
C VAL A 154 -3.09 -19.63 -26.56
N MET A 155 -3.59 -20.67 -25.87
CA MET A 155 -3.21 -22.05 -26.16
C MET A 155 -3.63 -22.45 -27.59
N SER A 156 -4.82 -22.03 -28.03
CA SER A 156 -5.29 -22.31 -29.40
C SER A 156 -4.40 -21.68 -30.46
N TYR A 157 -4.02 -20.40 -30.29
CA TYR A 157 -3.06 -19.73 -31.18
C TYR A 157 -1.68 -20.37 -31.15
N THR A 158 -1.23 -20.82 -29.98
CA THR A 158 0.05 -21.52 -29.83
C THR A 158 0.03 -22.86 -30.58
N MET A 159 -1.07 -23.60 -30.52
CA MET A 159 -1.24 -24.84 -31.28
C MET A 159 -1.22 -24.57 -32.78
N GLU A 160 -1.87 -23.51 -33.26
CA GLU A 160 -1.84 -23.11 -34.67
C GLU A 160 -0.43 -22.73 -35.13
N TYR A 161 0.30 -21.98 -34.30
CA TYR A 161 1.70 -21.62 -34.55
C TYR A 161 2.58 -22.87 -34.72
N MET A 162 2.43 -23.85 -33.82
CA MET A 162 3.23 -25.09 -33.80
C MET A 162 2.80 -26.12 -34.84
N LYS A 163 1.57 -26.04 -35.39
CA LYS A 163 1.11 -26.92 -36.48
C LYS A 163 1.96 -26.79 -37.75
N THR A 164 2.70 -25.70 -37.90
CA THR A 164 3.70 -25.53 -38.96
C THR A 164 4.82 -26.58 -38.91
N LEU A 165 5.01 -27.26 -37.78
CA LEU A 165 6.02 -28.30 -37.55
C LEU A 165 5.52 -29.73 -37.83
N GLU A 166 4.32 -29.91 -38.40
CA GLU A 166 3.73 -31.22 -38.74
C GLU A 166 3.56 -32.21 -37.57
N LEU A 167 3.58 -31.72 -36.32
CA LEU A 167 3.36 -32.53 -35.12
C LEU A 167 1.87 -32.73 -34.80
N SER A 168 1.53 -33.85 -34.14
CA SER A 168 0.18 -34.08 -33.65
C SER A 168 -0.16 -33.17 -32.46
N GLU A 169 -1.40 -32.71 -32.33
CA GLU A 169 -1.81 -31.81 -31.23
C GLU A 169 -1.52 -32.39 -29.83
N ASN A 170 -1.64 -33.71 -29.69
CA ASN A 170 -1.36 -34.39 -28.42
C ASN A 170 0.13 -34.42 -28.09
N ASP A 171 1.00 -34.48 -29.10
CA ASP A 171 2.45 -34.46 -28.88
C ASP A 171 2.93 -33.04 -28.59
N ILE A 172 2.35 -32.04 -29.28
CA ILE A 172 2.58 -30.62 -28.97
C ILE A 172 2.24 -30.36 -27.49
N LYS A 173 1.03 -30.73 -27.03
CA LYS A 173 0.61 -30.52 -25.62
C LYS A 173 1.56 -31.15 -24.61
N LYS A 174 2.16 -32.31 -24.91
CA LYS A 174 3.11 -32.98 -24.00
C LYS A 174 4.44 -32.25 -23.89
N MET A 175 4.80 -31.45 -24.89
CA MET A 175 6.03 -30.65 -24.88
C MET A 175 5.83 -29.30 -24.17
N PHE A 176 4.60 -28.91 -23.81
CA PHE A 176 4.32 -27.66 -23.12
C PHE A 176 4.29 -27.82 -21.60
N ALA A 177 4.67 -26.75 -20.92
CA ALA A 177 4.40 -26.56 -19.50
C ALA A 177 2.89 -26.41 -19.24
N ASP A 178 2.43 -26.90 -18.09
CA ASP A 178 1.02 -26.86 -17.71
C ASP A 178 0.53 -25.42 -17.40
N TYR A 179 1.45 -24.53 -17.08
CA TYR A 179 1.20 -23.13 -16.72
C TYR A 179 2.00 -22.17 -17.62
N MET A 180 1.45 -20.98 -17.87
CA MET A 180 2.21 -19.85 -18.42
C MET A 180 2.92 -19.08 -17.31
N LEU A 181 3.95 -18.34 -17.69
CA LEU A 181 4.69 -17.44 -16.82
C LEU A 181 4.29 -16.00 -17.12
N GLU A 182 3.58 -15.36 -16.21
CA GLU A 182 3.17 -13.95 -16.34
C GLU A 182 4.16 -13.04 -15.62
N GLU A 183 4.73 -12.06 -16.33
CA GLU A 183 5.63 -11.08 -15.75
C GLU A 183 4.89 -10.20 -14.74
N GLN A 184 5.44 -10.08 -13.53
CA GLN A 184 4.85 -9.29 -12.46
C GLN A 184 5.89 -8.32 -11.88
N ASP A 185 5.50 -7.06 -11.72
CA ASP A 185 6.32 -6.08 -11.01
C ASP A 185 6.30 -6.35 -9.49
N PHE A 186 7.25 -7.16 -9.03
CA PHE A 186 7.43 -7.47 -7.62
C PHE A 186 7.99 -6.31 -6.80
N SER A 187 8.54 -5.28 -7.46
CA SER A 187 9.07 -4.10 -6.78
C SER A 187 7.95 -3.32 -6.09
N THR A 188 6.76 -3.29 -6.69
CA THR A 188 5.56 -2.70 -6.11
C THR A 188 4.82 -3.69 -5.22
N ALA A 189 4.72 -4.96 -5.64
CA ALA A 189 3.96 -5.98 -4.91
C ALA A 189 4.46 -6.22 -3.48
N LYS A 190 5.78 -6.15 -3.25
CA LYS A 190 6.39 -6.29 -1.91
C LYS A 190 5.99 -5.19 -0.92
N PHE A 191 5.52 -4.04 -1.40
CA PHE A 191 5.09 -2.92 -0.54
C PHE A 191 3.58 -2.80 -0.41
N LEU A 192 2.81 -3.55 -1.20
CA LEU A 192 1.35 -3.49 -1.16
C LEU A 192 0.76 -3.76 0.25
N PRO A 193 1.26 -4.74 1.03
CA PRO A 193 0.78 -4.93 2.41
C PRO A 193 1.10 -3.74 3.32
N LEU A 194 2.27 -3.11 3.13
CA LEU A 194 2.72 -1.94 3.89
C LEU A 194 1.83 -0.72 3.60
N ILE A 195 1.46 -0.51 2.33
CA ILE A 195 0.51 0.53 1.92
C ILE A 195 -0.87 0.26 2.53
N GLY A 196 -1.35 -0.99 2.46
CA GLY A 196 -2.62 -1.40 3.09
C GLY A 196 -2.63 -1.14 4.60
N LEU A 197 -1.51 -1.38 5.28
CA LEU A 197 -1.35 -1.10 6.71
C LEU A 197 -1.44 0.40 7.04
N VAL A 198 -0.80 1.26 6.24
CA VAL A 198 -0.89 2.72 6.42
C VAL A 198 -2.34 3.20 6.22
N ILE A 199 -3.02 2.72 5.18
CA ILE A 199 -4.43 3.06 4.89
C ILE A 199 -5.35 2.62 6.02
N ALA A 200 -5.12 1.44 6.61
CA ALA A 200 -5.92 0.95 7.73
C ALA A 200 -5.63 1.68 9.04
N LEU A 201 -4.37 2.04 9.33
CA LEU A 201 -3.98 2.65 10.60
C LEU A 201 -4.47 4.08 10.79
N ILE A 202 -4.42 4.91 9.75
CA ILE A 202 -4.83 6.33 9.82
C ILE A 202 -6.27 6.50 10.38
N PRO A 203 -7.32 5.85 9.82
CA PRO A 203 -8.68 5.95 10.34
C PRO A 203 -8.84 5.34 11.74
N ILE A 204 -8.10 4.27 12.07
CA ILE A 204 -8.11 3.65 13.40
C ILE A 204 -7.57 4.63 14.45
N LEU A 205 -6.41 5.25 14.19
CA LEU A 205 -5.81 6.26 15.07
C LEU A 205 -6.74 7.45 15.27
N MET A 206 -7.36 7.93 14.19
CA MET A 206 -8.37 9.00 14.28
C MET A 206 -9.57 8.60 15.15
N PHE A 207 -10.03 7.35 15.08
CA PHE A 207 -11.12 6.84 15.92
C PHE A 207 -10.74 6.78 17.40
N ILE A 208 -9.50 6.36 17.71
CA ILE A 208 -8.97 6.33 19.08
C ILE A 208 -8.87 7.73 19.66
N VAL A 209 -8.29 8.69 18.92
CA VAL A 209 -8.14 10.09 19.38
C VAL A 209 -9.50 10.74 19.56
N SER A 210 -10.44 10.53 18.64
CA SER A 210 -11.81 11.09 18.77
C SER A 210 -12.58 10.48 19.94
N LYS A 211 -12.43 9.17 20.23
CA LYS A 211 -12.96 8.57 21.46
C LYS A 211 -12.31 9.14 22.72
N LYS A 212 -10.98 9.33 22.75
CA LYS A 212 -10.28 9.92 23.90
C LYS A 212 -10.70 11.38 24.14
N ARG A 213 -10.79 12.20 23.08
CA ARG A 213 -11.32 13.57 23.17
C ARG A 213 -12.77 13.58 23.64
N ALA A 214 -13.64 12.74 23.09
CA ALA A 214 -15.03 12.65 23.52
C ALA A 214 -15.18 12.19 24.98
N LYS A 215 -14.32 11.29 25.47
CA LYS A 215 -14.26 10.92 26.90
C LYS A 215 -13.73 12.07 27.77
N SER A 216 -12.69 12.77 27.34
CA SER A 216 -12.18 13.96 28.04
C SER A 216 -13.25 15.05 28.15
N PHE A 217 -14.00 15.33 27.07
CA PHE A 217 -15.14 16.26 27.10
C PHE A 217 -16.31 15.78 27.97
N LYS A 218 -16.52 14.47 28.10
CA LYS A 218 -17.54 13.91 29.02
C LYS A 218 -17.09 14.01 30.48
N ASN A 219 -15.81 13.81 30.76
CA ASN A 219 -15.22 13.90 32.09
C ASN A 219 -14.99 15.36 32.53
N SER A 220 -14.92 16.31 31.59
CA SER A 220 -14.83 17.76 31.88
C SER A 220 -16.21 18.42 32.00
N ARG A 221 -17.30 17.65 32.09
CA ARG A 221 -18.65 18.20 32.35
C ARG A 221 -18.73 18.65 33.80
N THR A 222 -18.43 19.94 34.01
CA THR A 222 -18.98 20.82 35.05
C THR A 222 -19.30 20.15 36.38
N HIS A 223 -18.37 20.18 37.32
CA HIS A 223 -18.70 20.05 38.74
C HIS A 223 -19.51 21.30 39.15
N TYR A 224 -20.76 21.10 39.55
CA TYR A 224 -21.52 22.13 40.25
C TYR A 224 -20.99 22.16 41.68
N VAL A 225 -20.20 23.19 42.01
CA VAL A 225 -19.88 23.49 43.40
C VAL A 225 -20.98 24.40 43.92
N ASN A 226 -21.63 23.99 45.00
CA ASN A 226 -22.58 24.82 45.72
C ASN A 226 -21.81 26.02 46.29
N GLN A 227 -21.99 27.21 45.70
CA GLN A 227 -21.53 28.49 46.26
C GLN A 227 -22.59 29.09 47.17
N GLY A 228 -23.30 28.27 47.93
CA GLY A 228 -24.21 28.76 48.95
C GLY A 228 -23.42 29.61 49.95
N PRO A 229 -23.96 30.75 50.41
CA PRO A 229 -23.34 31.48 51.50
C PRO A 229 -23.25 30.55 52.73
N ASP A 230 -22.15 30.63 53.47
CA ASP A 230 -22.05 30.02 54.80
C ASP A 230 -23.07 30.73 55.72
N GLU A 231 -24.33 30.29 55.69
CA GLU A 231 -25.34 30.77 56.61
C GLU A 231 -25.76 29.66 57.56
N TYR A 232 -25.21 29.77 58.77
CA TYR A 232 -25.95 29.45 59.98
C TYR A 232 -27.34 30.10 59.88
N TYR A 233 -28.36 29.27 59.99
CA TYR A 233 -29.78 29.59 60.17
C TYR A 233 -30.05 30.95 60.83
N ASN A 234 -30.72 31.86 60.12
CA ASN A 234 -32.12 32.18 60.39
C ASN A 234 -32.61 33.33 59.51
N THR A 235 -33.38 32.98 58.47
CA THR A 235 -34.61 33.62 57.95
C THR A 235 -34.65 33.55 56.42
N PRO A 236 -35.77 33.15 55.79
CA PRO A 236 -35.88 33.15 54.34
C PRO A 236 -36.35 34.54 53.88
N PRO A 237 -35.66 35.23 52.96
CA PRO A 237 -36.29 36.30 52.22
C PRO A 237 -36.93 35.72 50.96
N SER A 238 -38.24 35.82 50.91
CA SER A 238 -39.00 35.91 49.68
C SER A 238 -38.45 37.07 48.83
N ASN A 239 -38.15 36.84 47.54
CA ASN A 239 -38.93 37.46 46.47
C ASN A 239 -38.48 37.01 45.06
N THR A 240 -39.50 36.71 44.25
CA THR A 240 -39.68 37.15 42.85
C THR A 240 -38.49 37.75 42.10
N GLY A 241 -38.17 37.10 40.96
CA GLY A 241 -37.65 37.76 39.75
C GLY A 241 -36.17 38.17 39.77
N GLY A 242 -35.31 37.35 39.17
CA GLY A 242 -33.91 37.70 38.91
C GLY A 242 -33.25 36.70 37.95
N GLU A 243 -32.54 37.22 36.96
CA GLU A 243 -32.06 36.60 35.72
C GLU A 243 -31.25 35.28 35.83
N PRO A 244 -31.14 34.48 34.74
CA PRO A 244 -30.27 33.31 34.73
C PRO A 244 -28.80 33.70 34.93
N MET A 245 -28.18 33.16 35.99
CA MET A 245 -26.76 33.38 36.32
C MET A 245 -25.84 33.12 35.11
N ARG A 246 -24.91 34.05 34.87
CA ARG A 246 -23.95 34.02 33.77
C ARG A 246 -22.99 32.84 33.92
N ARG A 247 -22.76 32.14 32.80
CA ARG A 247 -21.79 31.05 32.66
C ARG A 247 -20.37 31.61 32.78
N TYR A 248 -19.62 31.23 33.81
CA TYR A 248 -18.18 31.43 33.84
C TYR A 248 -17.46 30.11 33.49
N SER A 249 -16.47 30.20 32.61
CA SER A 249 -15.57 29.09 32.32
C SER A 249 -14.61 28.88 33.49
N ALA A 250 -14.12 27.65 33.69
CA ALA A 250 -13.17 27.33 34.76
C ALA A 250 -11.88 28.18 34.71
N GLN A 251 -11.49 28.66 33.52
CA GLN A 251 -10.36 29.57 33.33
C GLN A 251 -10.56 30.98 33.93
N ALA A 252 -11.81 31.40 34.17
CA ALA A 252 -12.07 32.69 34.81
C ALA A 252 -11.88 32.65 36.35
N TYR A 253 -11.85 31.45 36.95
CA TYR A 253 -11.71 31.31 38.40
C TYR A 253 -10.25 31.39 38.87
N GLU A 254 -9.29 30.91 38.06
CA GLU A 254 -7.85 31.03 38.37
C GLU A 254 -7.33 32.49 38.26
N ALA A 255 -8.07 33.38 37.59
CA ALA A 255 -7.67 34.78 37.41
C ALA A 255 -8.03 35.72 38.58
N HIS A 256 -8.70 35.22 39.63
CA HIS A 256 -9.08 36.02 40.81
C HIS A 256 -8.34 35.57 42.06
N THR A 257 -7.04 35.88 42.15
CA THR A 257 -6.35 35.99 43.44
C THR A 257 -6.90 37.20 44.20
N TYR A 258 -7.63 36.97 45.28
CA TYR A 258 -8.04 38.02 46.22
C TYR A 258 -6.81 38.52 47.01
N PRO A 259 -6.61 39.85 47.12
CA PRO A 259 -5.58 40.42 47.98
C PRO A 259 -6.12 40.53 49.42
N GLY A 260 -5.35 40.06 50.39
CA GLY A 260 -5.51 40.42 51.79
C GLY A 260 -5.76 39.26 52.76
N GLY A 261 -4.71 38.91 53.48
CA GLY A 261 -4.78 38.14 54.72
C GLY A 261 -3.71 38.63 55.69
N TYR A 262 -4.12 39.48 56.64
CA TYR A 262 -3.38 39.81 57.86
C TYR A 262 -3.26 38.55 58.75
N ASN A 263 -2.09 38.24 59.31
CA ASN A 263 -1.84 38.50 60.75
C ASN A 263 -0.40 38.19 61.25
N SER A 264 0.06 39.08 62.13
CA SER A 264 0.84 38.89 63.38
C SER A 264 2.29 38.33 63.39
N GLY A 265 3.26 39.24 63.48
CA GLY A 265 4.26 39.40 64.56
C GLY A 265 5.24 38.26 64.92
N ASP A 266 6.52 38.37 64.57
CA ASP A 266 7.58 39.00 65.40
C ASP A 266 9.00 38.76 64.83
N ASN A 267 9.77 39.85 64.78
CA ASN A 267 11.22 40.04 64.57
C ASN A 267 12.12 38.85 64.11
N ALA A 268 12.68 38.98 62.91
CA ALA A 268 14.12 38.77 62.68
C ALA A 268 14.60 39.57 61.45
N SER A 269 15.73 40.23 61.66
CA SER A 269 16.45 41.18 60.81
C SER A 269 17.14 40.60 59.57
N GLN A 270 17.48 41.50 58.63
CA GLN A 270 18.41 41.37 57.49
C GLN A 270 17.86 40.55 56.31
N GLY A 271 17.91 40.97 55.04
CA GLY A 271 18.57 42.08 54.37
C GLY A 271 18.50 41.84 52.85
N GLN A 272 18.86 42.87 52.08
CA GLN A 272 19.17 42.87 50.64
C GLN A 272 18.03 42.90 49.61
N GLU A 273 17.74 44.15 49.23
CA GLU A 273 17.68 44.70 47.87
C GLU A 273 18.08 43.77 46.70
N THR A 274 17.33 43.84 45.60
CA THR A 274 17.83 44.49 44.37
C THR A 274 16.71 44.75 43.36
N ASN A 275 16.68 46.01 42.91
CA ASN A 275 15.99 46.49 41.72
C ASN A 275 16.61 45.89 40.45
N ALA A 276 15.81 45.67 39.42
CA ALA A 276 16.14 45.87 38.00
C ALA A 276 14.92 45.45 37.18
N GLU A 277 14.14 46.39 36.68
CA GLU A 277 14.28 46.99 35.34
C GLU A 277 13.50 46.22 34.28
N MET A 278 12.51 46.95 33.79
CA MET A 278 11.58 46.67 32.73
C MET A 278 12.32 46.89 31.42
N ASP A 279 12.51 45.85 30.62
CA ASP A 279 12.98 46.02 29.24
C ASP A 279 12.07 45.26 28.27
N SER A 280 11.39 46.08 27.47
CA SER A 280 10.68 45.73 26.26
C SER A 280 11.66 45.24 25.20
N ILE A 281 11.38 44.10 24.55
CA ILE A 281 12.01 43.77 23.27
C ILE A 281 10.96 43.77 22.17
N ASP A 282 11.25 44.68 21.24
CA ASP A 282 10.59 45.06 20.01
C ASP A 282 10.54 43.90 19.00
N THR A 283 9.34 43.65 18.49
CA THR A 283 9.06 42.82 17.34
C THR A 283 9.29 43.60 16.05
N SER A 284 10.54 43.71 15.62
CA SER A 284 10.86 44.12 14.25
C SER A 284 12.25 43.59 13.87
N ASN A 285 12.28 42.49 13.11
CA ASN A 285 13.34 42.03 12.18
C ASN A 285 13.64 40.52 12.22
N LEU A 286 12.66 39.68 11.88
CA LEU A 286 12.96 38.33 11.36
C LEU A 286 12.29 38.16 9.99
N LYS A 287 13.04 38.58 8.96
CA LYS A 287 12.91 38.09 7.58
C LYS A 287 13.79 36.85 7.43
N LEU A 288 13.18 35.73 7.05
CA LEU A 288 13.55 34.88 5.92
C LEU A 288 12.45 33.83 5.73
#